data_AF-A0A955TP89-F1
#
_entry.id   AF-A0A955TP89-F1
#
_cell.length_a   1.000
_cell.length_b   1.000
_cell.length_c   1.000
_cell.angle_alpha   90.00
_cell.angle_beta   90.00
_cell.angle_gamma   90.00
#
_symmetry.space_group_name_H-M   'P 1'
#
loop_
_entity.id
_entity.type
_entity.pdbx_description
1 polymer ?
#
loop_
_entity_poly.entity_id
_entity_poly.type
_entity_poly.pdbx_seq_one_letter_code
_entity_poly.pdbx_strand_id
1 'polypeptide(L)'
;MLYFRTKPDPVFLVLVEEALRWELAGFRRISAANDLESWFVEYPVLERVFTPYSAMVALEDLLRAHAQDTVYRPTDFHWLAIYECLKNYCLWHNDRLSDSKEPFLRLQAYRFGYLDFEAIVERYFWDEDFLILPQPDRDSQRCGCASTDPDWVEDLSMGLRPHPSCLRFSVVHEMAWYVPQPQECGQWRLP
;
A
#
# COMPACT_ATOMS: atom_id res chain seq x y z
N MET A 1 -11.98 2.46 -8.47
CA MET A 1 -11.83 1.48 -7.39
C MET A 1 -10.58 0.64 -7.67
N LEU A 2 -9.78 0.34 -6.65
CA LEU A 2 -8.58 -0.49 -6.83
C LEU A 2 -8.93 -1.99 -6.88
N TYR A 3 -8.15 -2.77 -7.63
CA TYR A 3 -8.36 -4.20 -7.86
C TYR A 3 -7.66 -5.08 -6.81
N PHE A 4 -8.33 -5.29 -5.68
CA PHE A 4 -7.94 -6.23 -4.61
C PHE A 4 -8.12 -7.72 -4.97
N ARG A 5 -7.74 -8.62 -4.07
CA ARG A 5 -7.96 -10.07 -4.22
C ARG A 5 -9.42 -10.44 -4.09
N THR A 6 -10.08 -9.97 -3.04
CA THR A 6 -11.51 -10.14 -2.82
C THR A 6 -12.24 -8.85 -3.18
N LYS A 7 -13.52 -8.95 -3.58
CA LYS A 7 -14.31 -7.76 -3.88
C LYS A 7 -14.39 -6.89 -2.61
N PRO A 8 -13.85 -5.67 -2.62
CA PRO A 8 -13.85 -4.83 -1.44
C PRO A 8 -15.29 -4.44 -1.08
N ASP A 9 -15.61 -4.53 0.20
CA ASP A 9 -16.86 -4.01 0.73
C ASP A 9 -16.75 -2.49 0.99
N PRO A 10 -17.88 -1.78 1.18
CA PRO A 10 -17.85 -0.35 1.44
C PRO A 10 -17.05 0.07 2.68
N VAL A 11 -16.95 -0.80 3.70
CA VAL A 11 -16.21 -0.52 4.93
C VAL A 11 -14.72 -0.48 4.62
N PHE A 12 -14.22 -1.48 3.90
CA PHE A 12 -12.83 -1.56 3.49
C PHE A 12 -12.45 -0.44 2.51
N LEU A 13 -13.35 -0.08 1.59
CA LEU A 13 -13.10 1.06 0.68
C LEU A 13 -12.88 2.37 1.44
N VAL A 14 -13.68 2.62 2.48
CA VAL A 14 -13.53 3.81 3.34
C VAL A 14 -12.24 3.75 4.15
N LEU A 15 -11.85 2.57 4.65
CA LEU A 15 -10.59 2.39 5.37
C LEU A 15 -9.37 2.70 4.49
N VAL A 16 -9.34 2.16 3.27
CA VAL A 16 -8.25 2.41 2.31
C VAL A 16 -8.16 3.89 1.96
N GLU A 17 -9.31 4.54 1.68
CA GLU A 17 -9.33 5.97 1.37
C GLU A 17 -8.77 6.82 2.50
N GLU A 18 -9.14 6.51 3.75
CA GLU A 18 -8.68 7.25 4.91
C GLU A 18 -7.19 7.01 5.19
N ALA A 19 -6.72 5.76 5.07
CA ALA A 19 -5.30 5.43 5.23
C ALA A 19 -4.43 6.19 4.21
N LEU A 20 -4.84 6.21 2.93
CA LEU A 20 -4.12 6.95 1.89
C LEU A 20 -4.14 8.46 2.13
N ARG A 21 -5.25 9.03 2.61
CA ARG A 21 -5.33 10.47 2.94
C ARG A 21 -4.48 10.85 4.14
N TRP A 22 -4.47 10.00 5.16
CA TRP A 22 -3.68 10.19 6.37
C TRP A 22 -2.18 10.26 6.04
N GLU A 23 -1.68 9.28 5.29
CA GLU A 23 -0.28 9.26 4.87
C GLU A 23 0.05 10.39 3.89
N LEU A 24 -0.83 10.70 2.94
CA LEU A 24 -0.60 11.83 2.02
C LEU A 24 -0.41 13.15 2.77
N ALA A 25 -1.14 13.36 3.87
CA ALA A 25 -0.93 14.50 4.74
C ALA A 25 0.45 14.47 5.45
N GLY A 26 0.92 13.29 5.85
CA GLY A 26 2.28 13.06 6.36
C GLY A 26 3.36 13.40 5.33
N PHE A 27 3.26 12.82 4.14
CA PHE A 27 4.24 13.02 3.07
C PHE A 27 4.31 14.50 2.64
N ARG A 28 3.16 15.19 2.61
CA ARG A 28 3.12 16.64 2.35
C ARG A 28 3.89 17.44 3.38
N ARG A 29 3.81 17.10 4.66
CA ARG A 29 4.57 17.77 5.73
C ARG A 29 6.07 17.54 5.54
N ILE A 30 6.48 16.29 5.35
CA ILE A 30 7.88 15.90 5.13
C ILE A 30 8.45 16.59 3.90
N SER A 31 7.74 16.54 2.77
CA SER A 31 8.17 17.16 1.53
C SER A 31 8.24 18.69 1.62
N ALA A 32 7.31 19.34 2.33
CA ALA A 32 7.32 20.80 2.49
C ALA A 32 8.47 21.27 3.42
N ALA A 33 8.80 20.47 4.43
CA ALA A 33 9.94 20.72 5.32
C ALA A 33 11.29 20.33 4.68
N ASN A 34 11.27 19.59 3.57
CA ASN A 34 12.45 18.94 2.97
C ASN A 34 13.20 18.06 4.00
N ASP A 35 12.44 17.39 4.87
CA ASP A 35 12.96 16.58 5.98
C ASP A 35 13.22 15.14 5.52
N LEU A 36 14.31 14.96 4.77
CA LEU A 36 14.68 13.64 4.26
C LEU A 36 15.07 12.67 5.39
N GLU A 37 15.52 13.16 6.53
CA GLU A 37 15.86 12.30 7.67
C GLU A 37 14.60 11.62 8.22
N SER A 38 13.53 12.40 8.48
CA SER A 38 12.23 11.82 8.85
C SER A 38 11.71 10.85 7.80
N TRP A 39 11.87 11.16 6.50
CA TRP A 39 11.47 10.25 5.43
C TRP A 39 12.15 8.88 5.54
N PHE A 40 13.47 8.85 5.70
CA PHE A 40 14.23 7.60 5.80
C PHE A 40 13.91 6.79 7.06
N VAL A 41 13.60 7.48 8.16
CA VAL A 41 13.26 6.83 9.42
C VAL A 41 11.84 6.27 9.41
N GLU A 42 10.88 7.03 8.89
CA GLU A 42 9.45 6.66 8.92
C GLU A 42 9.09 5.66 7.82
N TYR A 43 9.79 5.68 6.67
CA TYR A 43 9.45 4.88 5.49
C TYR A 43 10.66 4.11 4.92
N PRO A 44 11.32 3.25 5.71
CA PRO A 44 12.58 2.60 5.34
C PRO A 44 12.47 1.64 4.14
N VAL A 45 11.27 1.15 3.79
CA VAL A 45 11.08 0.31 2.60
C VAL A 45 10.66 1.18 1.41
N LEU A 46 9.71 2.10 1.61
CA LEU A 46 9.24 3.01 0.56
C LEU A 46 10.33 3.95 0.05
N GLU A 47 11.26 4.38 0.91
CA GLU A 47 12.35 5.28 0.51
C GLU A 47 13.28 4.69 -0.55
N ARG A 48 13.37 3.36 -0.59
CA ARG A 48 14.18 2.62 -1.57
C ARG A 48 13.65 2.76 -2.99
N VAL A 49 12.38 3.13 -3.16
CA VAL A 49 11.71 3.26 -4.45
C VAL A 49 11.12 4.66 -4.68
N PHE A 50 10.78 5.40 -3.63
CA PHE A 50 10.16 6.71 -3.74
C PHE A 50 10.92 7.78 -2.99
N THR A 51 11.03 8.95 -3.62
CA THR A 51 11.21 10.22 -2.92
C THR A 51 9.90 10.67 -2.27
N PRO A 52 9.91 11.55 -1.25
CA PRO A 52 8.68 12.08 -0.65
C PRO A 52 7.71 12.64 -1.70
N TYR A 53 8.22 13.43 -2.65
CA TYR A 53 7.40 14.02 -3.70
C TYR A 53 6.79 12.97 -4.64
N SER A 54 7.57 11.97 -5.08
CA SER A 54 7.02 10.92 -5.95
C SER A 54 6.03 10.02 -5.22
N ALA A 55 6.22 9.77 -3.92
CA ALA A 55 5.25 9.05 -3.10
C ALA A 55 3.94 9.84 -2.99
N MET A 56 4.01 11.16 -2.79
CA MET A 56 2.81 12.02 -2.80
C MET A 56 2.04 11.91 -4.12
N VAL A 57 2.73 12.00 -5.26
CA VAL A 57 2.09 11.90 -6.58
C VAL A 57 1.43 10.52 -6.75
N ALA A 58 2.12 9.44 -6.36
CA ALA A 58 1.57 8.08 -6.42
C ALA A 58 0.33 7.91 -5.53
N LEU A 59 0.31 8.48 -4.32
CA LEU A 59 -0.85 8.46 -3.43
C LEU A 59 -2.02 9.28 -3.99
N GLU A 60 -1.76 10.42 -4.62
CA GLU A 60 -2.81 11.22 -5.29
C GLU A 60 -3.41 10.48 -6.49
N ASP A 61 -2.57 9.78 -7.25
CA ASP A 61 -2.99 8.89 -8.34
C ASP A 61 -3.83 7.71 -7.80
N LEU A 62 -3.40 7.09 -6.71
CA LEU A 62 -4.15 6.02 -6.03
C LEU A 62 -5.51 6.49 -5.54
N LEU A 63 -5.58 7.65 -4.87
CA LEU A 63 -6.85 8.23 -4.41
C LEU A 63 -7.79 8.53 -5.57
N ARG A 64 -7.27 9.09 -6.68
CA ARG A 64 -8.07 9.33 -7.89
C ARG A 64 -8.59 8.03 -8.49
N ALA A 65 -7.73 7.02 -8.64
CA ALA A 65 -8.12 5.72 -9.15
C ALA A 65 -9.14 5.03 -8.23
N HIS A 66 -8.96 5.13 -6.91
CA HIS A 66 -9.85 4.53 -5.91
C HIS A 66 -11.27 5.10 -5.97
N ALA A 67 -11.40 6.42 -6.15
CA ALA A 67 -12.68 7.13 -6.19
C ALA A 67 -13.52 6.91 -7.46
N GLN A 68 -12.97 6.29 -8.51
CA GLN A 68 -13.68 6.07 -9.77
C GLN A 68 -14.49 4.77 -9.78
N ASP A 69 -15.52 4.68 -10.62
CA ASP A 69 -16.26 3.42 -10.82
C ASP A 69 -15.45 2.38 -11.62
N THR A 70 -14.50 2.86 -12.43
CA THR A 70 -13.57 2.00 -13.17
C THR A 70 -12.63 1.27 -12.22
N VAL A 71 -12.38 -0.01 -12.52
CA VAL A 71 -11.50 -0.86 -11.72
C VAL A 71 -10.08 -0.81 -12.25
N TYR A 72 -9.14 -0.41 -11.40
CA TYR A 72 -7.73 -0.24 -11.73
C TYR A 72 -6.88 -1.27 -10.98
N ARG A 73 -6.01 -1.97 -11.71
CA ARG A 73 -5.02 -2.87 -11.12
C ARG A 73 -3.79 -2.07 -10.69
N PRO A 74 -3.46 -2.05 -9.38
CA PRO A 74 -2.21 -1.49 -8.89
C PRO A 74 -1.02 -2.29 -9.40
N THR A 75 0.13 -1.62 -9.56
CA THR A 75 1.43 -2.28 -9.77
C THR A 75 2.09 -2.59 -8.43
N ASP A 76 3.21 -3.31 -8.41
CA ASP A 76 3.90 -3.69 -7.17
C ASP A 76 4.31 -2.45 -6.34
N PHE A 77 4.74 -1.38 -7.01
CA PHE A 77 5.04 -0.10 -6.34
C PHE A 77 3.81 0.52 -5.67
N HIS A 78 2.64 0.40 -6.29
CA HIS A 78 1.39 0.85 -5.70
C HIS A 78 0.97 -0.05 -4.54
N TRP A 79 1.14 -1.37 -4.67
CA TRP A 79 0.86 -2.31 -3.58
C TRP A 79 1.72 -2.04 -2.36
N LEU A 80 3.02 -1.79 -2.56
CA LEU A 80 3.92 -1.39 -1.48
C LEU A 80 3.44 -0.10 -0.79
N ALA A 81 3.06 0.92 -1.57
CA ALA A 81 2.53 2.16 -1.00
C ALA A 81 1.23 1.95 -0.22
N ILE A 82 0.27 1.19 -0.77
CA ILE A 82 -1.00 0.87 -0.10
C ILE A 82 -0.75 0.08 1.20
N TYR A 83 0.16 -0.89 1.16
CA TYR A 83 0.53 -1.74 2.29
C TYR A 83 1.06 -0.90 3.46
N GLU A 84 2.06 -0.04 3.20
CA GLU A 84 2.60 0.83 4.26
C GLU A 84 1.56 1.81 4.78
N CYS A 85 0.73 2.38 3.91
CA CYS A 85 -0.33 3.30 4.34
C CYS A 85 -1.33 2.62 5.28
N LEU A 86 -1.78 1.42 4.94
CA LEU A 86 -2.70 0.66 5.79
C LEU A 86 -2.05 0.26 7.11
N LYS A 87 -0.79 -0.21 7.07
CA LYS A 87 -0.05 -0.58 8.27
C LYS A 87 0.04 0.58 9.26
N ASN A 88 0.53 1.73 8.80
CA ASN A 88 0.73 2.90 9.63
C ASN A 88 -0.62 3.45 10.15
N TYR A 89 -1.64 3.47 9.29
CA TYR A 89 -2.97 3.88 9.71
C TYR A 89 -3.57 2.96 10.76
N CYS A 90 -3.45 1.64 10.60
CA CYS A 90 -3.93 0.67 11.60
C CYS A 90 -3.26 0.88 12.96
N LEU A 91 -1.94 1.09 12.98
CA LEU A 91 -1.20 1.40 14.21
C LEU A 91 -1.73 2.69 14.87
N TRP A 92 -1.77 3.78 14.12
CA TRP A 92 -2.30 5.07 14.61
C TRP A 92 -3.75 4.97 15.10
N HIS A 93 -4.60 4.25 14.37
CA HIS A 93 -5.99 4.02 14.73
C HIS A 93 -6.11 3.28 16.06
N ASN A 94 -5.36 2.19 16.21
CA ASN A 94 -5.42 1.33 17.40
C ASN A 94 -4.84 2.03 18.64
N ASP A 95 -3.79 2.84 18.48
CA ASP A 95 -3.27 3.69 19.55
C ASP A 95 -4.34 4.69 20.01
N ARG A 96 -4.96 5.40 19.05
CA ARG A 96 -6.03 6.35 19.34
C ARG A 96 -7.26 5.69 19.96
N LEU A 97 -7.59 4.47 19.54
CA LEU A 97 -8.69 3.69 20.10
C LEU A 97 -8.41 3.32 21.56
N SER A 98 -7.16 2.97 21.88
CA SER A 98 -6.73 2.62 23.24
C SER A 98 -6.84 3.80 24.21
N ASP A 99 -6.62 5.02 23.71
CA ASP A 99 -6.80 6.27 24.47
C ASP A 99 -8.28 6.73 24.56
N SER A 100 -9.17 6.12 23.78
CA SER A 100 -10.58 6.48 23.72
C SER A 100 -11.38 5.85 24.87
N LYS A 101 -12.43 6.55 25.32
CA LYS A 101 -13.43 5.98 26.24
C LYS A 101 -14.44 5.09 25.51
N GLU A 102 -14.55 5.24 24.19
CA GLU A 102 -15.45 4.44 23.36
C GLU A 102 -14.69 3.25 22.75
N PRO A 103 -15.30 2.05 22.64
CA PRO A 103 -14.66 0.86 22.06
C PRO A 103 -14.58 0.90 20.53
N PHE A 104 -14.83 2.06 19.91
CA PHE A 104 -14.71 2.27 18.48
C PHE A 104 -14.36 3.74 18.18
N LEU A 105 -13.79 3.97 16.99
CA LEU A 105 -13.71 5.28 16.36
C LEU A 105 -14.70 5.33 15.20
N ARG A 106 -15.32 6.50 14.99
CA ARG A 106 -16.19 6.72 13.84
C ARG A 106 -15.38 7.23 12.66
N LEU A 107 -15.54 6.56 11.53
CA LEU A 107 -15.03 6.99 10.25
C LEU A 107 -16.18 7.00 9.26
N GLN A 108 -16.57 8.20 8.83
CA GLN A 108 -17.78 8.44 8.05
C GLN A 108 -19.03 7.79 8.70
N ALA A 109 -19.75 6.94 7.97
CA ALA A 109 -20.93 6.23 8.44
C ALA A 109 -20.64 4.95 9.25
N TYR A 110 -19.37 4.55 9.34
CA TYR A 110 -18.96 3.27 9.93
C TYR A 110 -18.29 3.46 11.29
N ARG A 111 -18.33 2.39 12.08
CA ARG A 111 -17.66 2.29 13.38
C ARG A 111 -16.57 1.24 13.27
N PHE A 112 -15.35 1.63 13.55
CA PHE A 112 -14.19 0.77 13.53
C PHE A 112 -13.73 0.52 14.96
N GLY A 113 -13.69 -0.74 15.34
CA GLY A 113 -12.99 -1.17 16.55
C GLY A 113 -11.50 -1.37 16.24
N TYR A 114 -10.88 -2.30 16.96
CA TYR A 114 -9.49 -2.67 16.70
C TYR A 114 -9.31 -3.17 15.26
N LEU A 115 -8.29 -2.66 14.57
CA LEU A 115 -7.93 -3.06 13.22
C LEU A 115 -6.83 -4.11 13.25
N ASP A 116 -7.13 -5.30 12.75
CA ASP A 116 -6.14 -6.36 12.52
C ASP A 116 -5.55 -6.21 11.12
N PHE A 117 -4.35 -5.65 11.05
CA PHE A 117 -3.65 -5.41 9.78
C PHE A 117 -3.33 -6.72 9.04
N GLU A 118 -2.90 -7.76 9.75
CA GLU A 118 -2.55 -9.04 9.13
C GLU A 118 -3.78 -9.69 8.50
N ALA A 119 -4.92 -9.66 9.20
CA ALA A 119 -6.18 -10.15 8.64
C ALA A 119 -6.64 -9.35 7.40
N ILE A 120 -6.36 -8.04 7.35
CA ILE A 120 -6.63 -7.21 6.17
C ILE A 120 -5.77 -7.65 4.98
N VAL A 121 -4.47 -7.86 5.22
CA VAL A 121 -3.52 -8.32 4.19
C VAL A 121 -3.97 -9.67 3.63
N GLU A 122 -4.20 -10.66 4.49
CA GLU A 122 -4.63 -12.00 4.08
C GLU A 122 -5.93 -11.97 3.24
N ARG A 123 -6.87 -11.09 3.61
CA ARG A 123 -8.18 -10.98 2.97
C ARG A 123 -8.15 -10.29 1.61
N TYR A 124 -7.37 -9.21 1.48
CA TYR A 124 -7.50 -8.28 0.35
C TYR A 124 -6.27 -8.22 -0.57
N PHE A 125 -5.10 -8.67 -0.13
CA PHE A 125 -3.89 -8.68 -0.95
C PHE A 125 -3.75 -10.01 -1.69
N TRP A 126 -3.17 -9.97 -2.89
CA TRP A 126 -2.97 -11.16 -3.73
C TRP A 126 -1.83 -12.03 -3.20
N ASP A 127 -0.74 -11.37 -2.85
CA ASP A 127 0.50 -11.89 -2.27
C ASP A 127 1.21 -10.71 -1.56
N GLU A 128 2.41 -10.96 -1.05
CA GLU A 128 3.29 -9.94 -0.45
C GLU A 128 4.63 -9.85 -1.21
N ASP A 129 4.67 -10.31 -2.46
CA ASP A 129 5.91 -10.39 -3.24
C ASP A 129 6.48 -8.98 -3.53
N PHE A 130 5.62 -7.96 -3.55
CA PHE A 130 6.01 -6.55 -3.67
C PHE A 130 6.85 -6.04 -2.47
N LEU A 131 6.90 -6.75 -1.35
CA LEU A 131 7.80 -6.44 -0.23
C LEU A 131 9.24 -6.88 -0.52
N ILE A 132 9.42 -7.84 -1.42
CA ILE A 132 10.73 -8.34 -1.85
C ILE A 132 11.26 -7.40 -2.94
N LEU A 133 11.63 -6.19 -2.54
CA LEU A 133 12.31 -5.26 -3.46
C LEU A 133 13.67 -5.86 -3.86
N PRO A 134 14.00 -5.89 -5.18
CA PRO A 134 15.32 -6.31 -5.61
C PRO A 134 16.37 -5.45 -4.91
N GLN A 135 17.31 -6.08 -4.21
CA GLN A 135 18.44 -5.36 -3.67
C GLN A 135 19.39 -5.04 -4.84
N PRO A 136 19.93 -3.81 -4.94
CA PRO A 136 21.14 -3.62 -5.73
C PRO A 136 22.20 -4.58 -5.20
N ASP A 137 22.50 -5.63 -5.94
CA ASP A 137 23.65 -6.48 -5.65
C ASP A 137 24.89 -5.60 -5.81
N ARG A 138 25.47 -5.16 -4.67
CA ARG A 138 26.70 -4.35 -4.67
C ARG A 138 27.89 -5.08 -5.30
N ASP A 139 27.78 -6.40 -5.49
CA ASP A 139 28.80 -7.28 -6.07
C ASP A 139 28.58 -7.63 -7.55
N SER A 140 27.51 -7.13 -8.19
CA SER A 140 27.20 -7.40 -9.61
C SER A 140 28.09 -6.63 -10.61
N GLN A 141 29.22 -6.10 -10.15
CA GLN A 141 30.30 -5.63 -11.02
C GLN A 141 31.17 -6.81 -11.50
N ARG A 142 30.55 -7.89 -11.99
CA ARG A 142 31.26 -8.96 -12.71
C ARG A 142 30.30 -9.79 -13.57
N CYS A 143 30.71 -9.91 -14.83
CA CYS A 143 30.21 -10.82 -15.86
C CYS A 143 29.03 -10.31 -16.69
N GLY A 144 29.36 -9.63 -17.79
CA GLY A 144 28.43 -9.44 -18.90
C GLY A 144 28.18 -10.78 -19.60
N CYS A 145 27.07 -11.42 -19.29
CA CYS A 145 26.30 -12.24 -20.24
C CYS A 145 24.95 -12.67 -19.61
N ALA A 146 23.87 -12.22 -20.26
CA ALA A 146 22.52 -12.78 -20.25
C ALA A 146 21.77 -12.88 -18.90
N SER A 147 20.76 -12.04 -18.70
CA SER A 147 19.35 -12.47 -18.60
C SER A 147 18.44 -11.25 -18.45
N THR A 148 17.33 -11.24 -19.20
CA THR A 148 15.92 -10.96 -18.83
C THR A 148 15.54 -10.22 -17.54
N ASP A 149 16.36 -9.33 -16.99
CA ASP A 149 15.94 -8.49 -15.87
C ASP A 149 15.10 -7.31 -16.39
N PRO A 150 13.97 -6.99 -15.74
CA PRO A 150 13.20 -5.82 -16.12
C PRO A 150 14.06 -4.56 -15.97
N ASP A 151 14.11 -3.70 -17.00
CA ASP A 151 14.88 -2.44 -17.01
C ASP A 151 14.70 -1.58 -15.73
N TRP A 152 13.58 -1.72 -15.01
CA TRP A 152 13.32 -1.00 -13.76
C TRP A 152 14.18 -1.46 -12.56
N VAL A 153 14.74 -2.66 -12.58
CA VAL A 153 15.61 -3.20 -11.52
C VAL A 153 16.98 -2.52 -11.54
N GLU A 154 17.54 -2.34 -12.74
CA GLU A 154 18.79 -1.59 -12.94
C GLU A 154 18.63 -0.12 -12.54
N ASP A 155 17.48 0.50 -12.87
CA ASP A 155 17.17 1.87 -12.48
C ASP A 155 17.15 2.03 -10.94
N LEU A 156 16.41 1.18 -10.21
CA LEU A 156 16.38 1.24 -8.75
C LEU A 156 17.75 0.98 -8.12
N SER A 157 18.55 0.08 -8.71
CA SER A 157 19.88 -0.26 -8.21
C SER A 157 20.88 0.91 -8.28
N MET A 158 20.65 1.83 -9.22
CA MET A 158 21.42 3.06 -9.42
C MET A 158 20.84 4.26 -8.66
N GLY A 159 19.84 4.05 -7.80
CA GLY A 159 19.11 5.11 -7.10
C GLY A 159 18.19 5.92 -8.02
N LEU A 160 17.87 5.39 -9.21
CA LEU A 160 16.94 5.99 -10.14
C LEU A 160 15.51 5.58 -9.77
N ARG A 161 14.59 6.51 -9.91
CA ARG A 161 13.18 6.36 -9.55
C ARG A 161 12.52 5.30 -10.43
N PRO A 162 11.46 4.60 -9.98
CA PRO A 162 10.67 3.75 -10.84
C PRO A 162 10.20 4.56 -12.06
N HIS A 163 10.51 4.06 -13.25
CA HIS A 163 10.16 4.73 -14.49
C HIS A 163 8.65 5.01 -14.54
N PRO A 164 8.18 6.17 -15.05
CA PRO A 164 6.76 6.52 -15.03
C PRO A 164 5.82 5.48 -15.67
N SER A 165 6.33 4.61 -16.55
CA SER A 165 5.57 3.47 -17.08
C SER A 165 5.24 2.41 -16.02
N CYS A 166 6.11 2.21 -15.04
CA CYS A 166 5.94 1.26 -13.94
C CYS A 166 4.91 1.74 -12.89
N LEU A 167 4.52 3.02 -12.96
CA LEU A 167 3.48 3.64 -12.14
C LEU A 167 2.16 3.82 -12.90
N ARG A 168 1.98 3.18 -14.07
CA ARG A 168 0.71 3.21 -14.79
C ARG A 168 -0.22 2.11 -14.32
N PHE A 169 -1.41 2.49 -13.89
CA PHE A 169 -2.49 1.53 -13.67
C PHE A 169 -2.91 0.86 -14.98
N SER A 170 -3.34 -0.39 -14.88
CA SER A 170 -4.07 -1.07 -15.95
C SER A 170 -5.55 -1.15 -15.60
N VAL A 171 -6.42 -0.91 -16.60
CA VAL A 171 -7.87 -1.05 -16.43
C VAL A 171 -8.24 -2.53 -16.45
N VAL A 172 -9.05 -2.96 -15.49
CA VAL A 172 -9.54 -4.34 -15.40
C VAL A 172 -10.94 -4.40 -16.03
N HIS A 173 -11.04 -5.02 -17.20
CA HIS A 173 -12.32 -5.21 -17.91
C HIS A 173 -13.10 -6.42 -17.40
N GLU A 174 -12.40 -7.50 -17.03
CA GLU A 174 -12.97 -8.73 -16.49
C GLU A 174 -12.48 -8.92 -15.05
N MET A 175 -13.41 -8.80 -14.10
CA MET A 175 -13.09 -8.90 -12.68
C MET A 175 -13.23 -10.33 -12.21
N ALA A 176 -12.12 -10.94 -11.79
CA ALA A 176 -12.06 -12.29 -11.25
C ALA A 176 -11.74 -12.24 -9.75
N TRP A 177 -12.64 -11.65 -8.97
CA TRP A 177 -12.49 -11.57 -7.53
C TRP A 177 -12.49 -12.97 -6.91
N TYR A 178 -11.56 -13.23 -6.00
CA TYR A 178 -11.58 -14.43 -5.19
C TYR A 178 -12.83 -14.42 -4.30
N VAL A 179 -13.56 -15.54 -4.32
CA VAL A 179 -14.70 -15.77 -3.42
C VAL A 179 -14.19 -16.64 -2.28
N PRO A 180 -14.02 -16.10 -1.06
CA PRO A 180 -13.57 -16.89 0.07
C PRO A 180 -14.58 -17.99 0.37
N GLN A 181 -14.07 -19.19 0.69
CA GLN A 181 -14.95 -20.28 1.11
C GLN A 181 -15.73 -19.85 2.37
N PRO A 182 -17.02 -20.20 2.48
CA PRO A 182 -17.78 -19.90 3.68
C PRO A 182 -17.08 -20.57 4.87
N GLN A 183 -16.59 -19.77 5.81
CA GLN A 183 -16.12 -20.30 7.08
C GLN A 183 -17.34 -20.89 7.80
N GLU A 184 -17.25 -22.16 8.21
CA GLU A 184 -18.30 -22.80 9.00
C GLU A 184 -18.55 -21.97 10.27
N CYS A 185 -19.81 -21.60 10.50
CA CYS A 185 -20.24 -20.90 11.71
C CYS A 185 -19.79 -21.68 12.95
N GLY A 186 -18.72 -21.24 13.62
CA GLY A 186 -18.19 -21.90 14.82
C GLY A 186 -16.68 -21.78 15.02
N GLN A 187 -15.91 -21.39 14.02
CA GLN A 187 -14.45 -21.23 14.14
C GLN A 187 -14.01 -19.78 14.47
N TRP A 188 -14.76 -19.07 15.32
CA TRP A 188 -14.22 -17.89 15.98
C TRP A 188 -13.14 -18.37 16.96
N ARG A 189 -11.89 -18.46 16.50
CA ARG A 189 -10.75 -18.46 17.42
C ARG A 189 -10.67 -17.06 18.01
N LEU A 190 -11.32 -16.87 19.16
CA LEU A 190 -10.90 -15.81 20.07
C LEU A 190 -9.48 -16.17 20.56
N PRO A 191 -8.59 -15.18 20.72
CA PRO A 191 -7.28 -15.39 21.33
C PRO A 191 -7.39 -15.95 22.75
#